data_AF-A0A534SYG4-F1
#
_entry.id   AF-A0A534SYG4-F1
#
_cell.length_a   1.000
_cell.length_b   1.000
_cell.length_c   1.000
_cell.angle_alpha   90.00
_cell.angle_beta   90.00
_cell.angle_gamma   90.00
#
_symmetry.space_group_name_H-M   'P 1'
#
loop_
_entity.id
_entity.type
_entity.pdbx_description
1 polymer ?
#
loop_
_entity_poly.entity_id
_entity_poly.type
_entity_poly.pdbx_seq_one_letter_code
_entity_poly.pdbx_strand_id
1 'polypeptide(L)'
;MPPVEQIKAKRSGVRLRACDRDRAFPGFTLFAPQSGGGKVYLIDIDGNVVHTWQMPYPPGNYGYLTDRGTYFYNGKVGENSGQYTSRQPWK
;
A
#
# COMPACT_ATOMS: atom_id res chain seq x y z
N MET A 1 17.65 10.94 -24.87
CA MET A 1 17.51 11.42 -23.48
C MET A 1 16.97 10.26 -22.64
N PRO A 2 17.39 10.10 -21.37
CA PRO A 2 16.84 9.03 -20.54
C PRO A 2 15.33 9.25 -20.36
N PRO A 3 14.50 8.19 -20.40
CA PRO A 3 13.05 8.29 -20.24
C PRO A 3 12.62 8.76 -18.84
N VAL A 4 13.57 8.77 -17.89
CA VAL A 4 13.36 9.13 -16.48
C VAL A 4 14.46 10.10 -16.04
N GLU A 5 14.06 11.20 -15.40
CA GLU A 5 14.98 12.16 -14.77
C GLU A 5 15.74 11.48 -13.60
N GLN A 6 17.07 11.44 -13.71
CA GLN A 6 17.92 10.78 -12.71
C GLN A 6 18.16 11.64 -11.47
N ILE A 7 18.08 12.98 -11.57
CA ILE A 7 18.36 13.87 -10.45
C ILE A 7 17.25 13.75 -9.40
N LYS A 8 17.57 13.16 -8.23
CA LYS A 8 16.62 12.94 -7.13
C LYS A 8 15.84 14.19 -6.75
N ALA A 9 16.49 15.35 -6.71
CA ALA A 9 15.85 16.62 -6.34
C ALA A 9 14.75 17.02 -7.35
N LYS A 10 14.97 16.77 -8.65
CA LYS A 10 14.00 17.10 -9.72
C LYS A 10 12.81 16.15 -9.78
N ARG A 11 12.94 14.93 -9.23
CA ARG A 11 11.82 13.99 -9.05
C ARG A 11 11.13 14.10 -7.69
N SER A 12 11.51 15.07 -6.86
CA SER A 12 10.88 15.28 -5.55
C SER A 12 9.47 15.87 -5.70
N GLY A 13 8.60 15.57 -4.74
CA GLY A 13 7.20 16.00 -4.73
C GLY A 13 6.21 14.84 -4.80
N VAL A 14 4.92 15.18 -4.95
CA VAL A 14 3.80 14.22 -4.98
C VAL A 14 3.41 13.93 -6.44
N ARG A 15 2.75 12.79 -6.68
CA ARG A 15 2.33 12.19 -7.97
C ARG A 15 3.43 11.46 -8.74
N LEU A 16 3.04 10.74 -9.78
CA LEU A 16 3.95 10.13 -10.74
C LEU A 16 4.76 11.22 -11.47
N ARG A 17 6.09 11.11 -11.41
CA ARG A 17 7.02 12.09 -12.04
C ARG A 17 7.75 11.55 -13.25
N ALA A 18 7.91 10.23 -13.32
CA ALA A 18 8.58 9.57 -14.42
C ALA A 18 8.18 8.09 -14.44
N CYS A 19 8.04 7.52 -15.63
CA CYS A 19 7.73 6.11 -15.85
C CYS A 19 8.45 5.66 -17.13
N ASP A 20 9.29 4.63 -17.01
CA ASP A 20 9.91 3.96 -18.15
C ASP A 20 9.04 2.76 -18.51
N ARG A 21 8.21 2.88 -19.55
CA ARG A 21 7.20 1.87 -19.89
C ARG A 21 7.81 0.55 -20.38
N ASP A 22 9.03 0.58 -20.92
CA ASP A 22 9.71 -0.63 -21.40
C ASP A 22 10.25 -1.47 -20.23
N ARG A 23 10.41 -0.85 -19.06
CA ARG A 23 10.94 -1.49 -17.85
C ARG A 23 9.91 -1.66 -16.74
N ALA A 24 8.86 -0.85 -16.74
CA ALA A 24 7.79 -0.92 -15.78
C ALA A 24 6.91 -2.14 -16.06
N PHE A 25 6.43 -2.79 -15.01
CA PHE A 25 5.47 -3.87 -15.15
C PHE A 25 4.15 -3.30 -15.69
N PRO A 26 3.60 -3.83 -16.80
CA PRO A 26 2.31 -3.41 -17.31
C PRO A 26 1.21 -3.93 -16.38
N GLY A 27 0.56 -3.04 -15.64
CA GLY A 27 -0.50 -3.42 -14.72
C GLY A 27 -0.82 -2.35 -13.69
N PHE A 28 -1.29 -2.80 -12.53
CA PHE A 28 -1.69 -1.93 -11.44
C PHE A 28 -0.73 -2.04 -10.26
N THR A 29 -0.56 -0.93 -9.54
CA THR A 29 0.15 -0.91 -8.26
C THR A 29 -0.85 -0.79 -7.12
N LEU A 30 -0.81 -1.73 -6.19
CA LEU A 30 -1.62 -1.76 -4.98
C LEU A 30 -0.76 -1.32 -3.79
N PHE A 31 -1.21 -0.32 -3.04
CA PHE A 31 -0.49 0.12 -1.84
C PHE A 31 -1.44 0.69 -0.78
N ALA A 32 -1.03 0.54 0.48
CA ALA A 32 -1.75 1.03 1.65
C ALA A 32 -0.82 1.94 2.48
N PRO A 33 -1.04 3.27 2.49
CA PRO A 33 -0.20 4.16 3.27
C PRO A 33 -0.36 3.91 4.78
N GLN A 34 0.77 3.83 5.51
CA GLN A 34 0.76 3.55 6.95
C GLN A 34 -0.07 4.57 7.74
N SER A 35 0.00 5.85 7.37
CA SER A 35 -0.76 6.96 7.97
C SER A 35 -2.00 7.32 7.16
N GLY A 36 -2.48 6.43 6.28
CA GLY A 36 -3.59 6.69 5.36
C GLY A 36 -4.98 6.51 5.96
N GLY A 37 -5.10 6.25 7.27
CA GLY A 37 -6.40 6.04 7.93
C GLY A 37 -7.19 4.85 7.38
N GLY A 38 -6.50 3.77 6.99
CA GLY A 38 -7.13 2.57 6.42
C GLY A 38 -7.44 2.67 4.92
N LYS A 39 -7.07 3.77 4.25
CA LYS A 39 -7.21 3.88 2.79
C LYS A 39 -6.21 2.98 2.07
N VAL A 40 -6.70 2.26 1.07
CA VAL A 40 -5.89 1.46 0.16
C VAL A 40 -6.18 1.90 -1.26
N TYR A 41 -5.13 2.08 -2.05
CA TYR A 41 -5.22 2.58 -3.42
C TYR A 41 -4.73 1.54 -4.40
N LEU A 42 -5.50 1.38 -5.48
CA LEU A 42 -5.04 0.75 -6.70
C LEU A 42 -4.82 1.85 -7.73
N ILE A 43 -3.61 1.94 -8.29
CA ILE A 43 -3.27 2.90 -9.33
C ILE A 43 -2.87 2.19 -10.63
N ASP A 44 -3.16 2.81 -11.77
CA ASP A 44 -2.61 2.39 -13.07
C ASP A 44 -1.15 2.83 -13.23
N ILE A 45 -0.55 2.45 -14.36
CA ILE A 45 0.84 2.79 -14.71
C ILE A 45 1.06 4.29 -14.93
N ASP A 46 0.01 5.04 -15.24
CA ASP A 46 0.04 6.50 -15.41
C ASP A 46 -0.15 7.23 -14.06
N GLY A 47 -0.33 6.48 -12.97
CA GLY A 47 -0.47 6.99 -11.61
C GLY A 47 -1.87 7.48 -11.28
N ASN A 48 -2.88 7.14 -12.09
CA ASN A 48 -4.27 7.46 -11.80
C ASN A 48 -4.85 6.42 -10.83
N VAL A 49 -5.64 6.89 -9.88
CA VAL A 49 -6.36 6.00 -8.95
C VAL A 49 -7.52 5.36 -9.70
N VAL A 50 -7.45 4.04 -9.87
CA VAL A 50 -8.52 3.25 -10.52
C VAL A 50 -9.50 2.67 -9.52
N HIS A 51 -9.07 2.45 -8.28
CA HIS A 51 -9.93 1.97 -7.21
C HIS A 51 -9.42 2.40 -5.83
N THR A 52 -10.33 2.55 -4.87
CA THR A 52 -9.99 2.86 -3.48
C THR A 52 -10.86 2.04 -2.53
N TRP A 53 -10.22 1.39 -1.56
CA TRP A 53 -10.91 0.77 -0.43
C TRP A 53 -10.73 1.63 0.82
N GLN A 54 -11.79 1.68 1.64
CA GLN A 54 -11.73 2.22 2.98
C GLN A 54 -11.83 1.07 3.97
N MET A 55 -10.71 0.74 4.62
CA MET A 55 -10.66 -0.33 5.60
C MET A 55 -11.01 0.20 7.00
N PRO A 56 -11.58 -0.64 7.88
CA PRO A 56 -11.93 -0.25 9.24
C PRO A 56 -10.72 -0.15 10.19
N TYR A 57 -9.57 -0.68 9.78
CA TYR A 57 -8.35 -0.71 10.58
C TYR A 57 -7.16 -0.13 9.79
N PRO A 58 -6.11 0.36 10.47
CA PRO A 58 -4.84 0.71 9.82
C PRO A 58 -4.21 -0.51 9.12
N PRO A 59 -3.42 -0.29 8.06
CA PRO A 59 -2.77 -1.39 7.36
C PRO A 59 -1.77 -2.09 8.28
N GLY A 60 -1.90 -3.41 8.34
CA GLY A 60 -0.83 -4.29 8.76
C GLY A 60 0.23 -4.43 7.65
N ASN A 61 1.20 -5.29 7.87
CA ASN A 61 2.35 -5.44 6.98
C ASN A 61 2.09 -6.35 5.77
N TYR A 62 0.83 -6.67 5.45
CA TYR A 62 0.51 -7.60 4.36
C TYR A 62 -0.87 -7.38 3.74
N GLY A 63 -0.97 -7.58 2.43
CA GLY A 63 -2.22 -7.61 1.68
C GLY A 63 -1.93 -7.86 0.20
N TYR A 64 -2.87 -8.47 -0.52
CA TYR A 64 -2.73 -8.78 -1.94
C TYR A 64 -4.10 -8.85 -2.62
N LEU A 65 -4.10 -8.70 -3.94
CA LEU A 65 -5.31 -8.87 -4.76
C LEU A 65 -5.38 -10.32 -5.25
N THR A 66 -6.55 -10.93 -5.13
CA THR A 66 -6.80 -12.25 -5.72
C THR A 66 -6.99 -12.17 -7.23
N ASP A 67 -6.89 -13.31 -7.91
CA ASP A 67 -7.23 -13.47 -9.33
C ASP A 67 -8.65 -13.01 -9.68
N ARG A 68 -9.59 -13.15 -8.74
CA ARG A 68 -10.97 -12.67 -8.85
C ARG A 68 -11.14 -11.17 -8.62
N GLY A 69 -10.09 -10.44 -8.27
CA GLY A 69 -10.15 -9.00 -7.98
C GLY A 69 -10.65 -8.67 -6.57
N THR A 70 -10.69 -9.65 -5.66
CA THR A 70 -11.00 -9.40 -4.24
C THR A 70 -9.73 -9.01 -3.51
N TYR A 71 -9.80 -7.99 -2.65
CA TYR A 71 -8.65 -7.56 -1.86
C TYR A 71 -8.56 -8.31 -0.53
N PHE A 72 -7.45 -9.01 -0.30
CA PHE A 72 -7.10 -9.58 1.00
C PHE A 72 -6.27 -8.57 1.80
N TYR A 73 -6.74 -8.23 2.99
CA TYR A 73 -6.16 -7.18 3.82
C TYR A 73 -5.84 -7.66 5.22
N ASN A 74 -4.59 -7.49 5.65
CA ASN A 74 -4.24 -7.63 7.06
C ASN A 74 -4.39 -6.26 7.75
N GLY A 75 -5.35 -6.15 8.67
CA GLY A 75 -5.56 -4.95 9.47
C GLY A 75 -4.86 -5.06 10.82
N LYS A 76 -4.15 -3.99 11.23
CA LYS A 76 -3.63 -3.90 12.60
C LYS A 76 -4.78 -3.55 13.54
N VAL A 77 -5.26 -4.55 14.28
CA VAL A 77 -6.23 -4.32 15.36
C VAL A 77 -5.51 -3.67 16.54
N GLY A 78 -6.17 -2.73 17.21
CA GLY A 78 -5.68 -2.18 18.46
C GLY A 78 -5.52 -3.30 19.50
N GLU A 79 -4.44 -3.25 20.28
CA GLU A 79 -4.25 -4.22 21.36
C GLU A 79 -5.41 -4.11 22.35
N ASN A 80 -6.23 -5.16 22.43
CA ASN A 80 -7.18 -5.31 23.50
C ASN A 80 -6.48 -6.08 24.62
N SER A 81 -6.00 -5.36 25.63
CA SER A 81 -5.22 -5.90 26.76
C SER A 81 -5.95 -6.99 27.57
N GLY A 82 -7.24 -7.22 27.30
CA GLY A 82 -8.01 -8.35 27.86
C GLY A 82 -7.91 -9.67 27.08
N GLN A 83 -7.37 -9.69 25.86
CA GLN A 83 -7.34 -10.88 24.99
C GLN A 83 -5.97 -11.58 24.94
N TYR A 84 -4.90 -10.90 25.37
CA TYR A 84 -3.59 -11.52 25.53
C TYR A 84 -3.45 -12.06 26.95
N THR A 85 -3.25 -13.37 27.07
CA THR A 85 -2.80 -14.04 28.30
C THR A 85 -1.33 -13.70 28.59
N SER A 86 -0.95 -12.42 28.60
CA SER A 86 0.41 -11.98 28.97
C SER A 86 0.62 -11.93 30.50
N ARG A 87 -0.45 -12.17 31.28
CA ARG A 87 -0.44 -12.17 32.76
C ARG A 87 -0.22 -13.54 33.41
N GLN A 88 0.17 -14.56 32.67
CA GLN A 88 0.63 -15.79 33.30
C GLN A 88 2.11 -15.63 33.62
N PRO A 89 2.54 -15.59 34.89
CA PRO A 89 3.96 -15.73 35.21
C PRO A 89 4.43 -17.08 34.67
N TRP A 90 5.54 -17.05 33.95
CA TRP A 90 6.24 -18.25 33.49
C TRP A 90 6.46 -19.19 34.70
N LYS A 91 6.08 -20.46 34.57
CA LYS A 91 6.40 -21.50 35.57
C LYS A 91 7.86 -21.94 35.44
#